data_AF-A2F156-F1
#
_entry.id   AF-A2F156-F1
#
_cell.length_a   1.000
_cell.length_b   1.000
_cell.length_c   1.000
_cell.angle_alpha   90.00
_cell.angle_beta   90.00
_cell.angle_gamma   90.00
#
_symmetry.space_group_name_H-M   'P 1'
#
loop_
_entity.id
_entity.type
_entity.pdbx_description
1 polymer ?
#
loop_
_entity_poly.entity_id
_entity_poly.type
_entity_poly.pdbx_seq_one_letter_code
_entity_poly.pdbx_strand_id
1 'polypeptide(L)'
;MFRLLFNNKEFKERISTMSTNDALQISSVGAKRILCILDECKKRVEFSLLLPTMADFIESNDEIPPIIKEYSAEFHAHQQYLSSIMTTDGYPKPGFEDAFEEEVMICQELSRELVREMDNYHSLFQPIVQQRDSAVGSKPKIVQYLEEMINLETEFFSKHVKEDKKRNRIVAEIQTMEKINKEHIDVLKQKDIQLNREKDIKIRAKEEELDSLKKQLVQARSMEVPINTEETKEDEIVSHEENLKAEFGEVNNQMGKTQKSHHDDENASRRLIRKDEEQLQHLITKYDTEMANLGKESTLAMQKMQKLESDVAVLRTSLAEINEKRAPAIADERYFSQMHIRQSKQMYDMLESVKTIQNYVRLFLKTAPKPSKSKKKK
;
A
#
# COMPACT_ATOMS: atom_id res chain seq x y z
N MET A 1 -25.10 -11.53 -7.11
CA MET A 1 -24.13 -12.07 -8.08
C MET A 1 -22.67 -11.98 -7.64
N PHE A 2 -22.19 -10.90 -7.00
CA PHE A 2 -20.77 -10.82 -6.61
C PHE A 2 -20.33 -11.79 -5.50
N ARG A 3 -21.23 -12.25 -4.61
CA ARG A 3 -20.84 -12.99 -3.39
C ARG A 3 -20.32 -14.43 -3.60
N LEU A 4 -20.53 -15.05 -4.77
CA LEU A 4 -20.18 -16.47 -5.00
C LEU A 4 -18.79 -16.69 -5.62
N LEU A 5 -18.10 -15.63 -6.07
CA LEU A 5 -16.72 -15.73 -6.58
C LEU A 5 -15.65 -15.72 -5.47
N PHE A 6 -16.04 -15.56 -4.21
CA PHE A 6 -15.12 -15.18 -3.13
C PHE A 6 -14.54 -16.34 -2.29
N ASN A 7 -14.92 -17.59 -2.55
CA ASN A 7 -14.50 -18.73 -1.71
C ASN A 7 -13.72 -19.83 -2.44
N ASN A 8 -13.23 -19.57 -3.66
CA ASN A 8 -12.50 -20.59 -4.41
C ASN A 8 -11.03 -20.66 -3.99
N LYS A 9 -10.59 -21.84 -3.55
CA LYS A 9 -9.19 -22.15 -3.17
C LYS A 9 -8.23 -21.86 -4.34
N GLU A 10 -8.70 -22.11 -5.56
CA GLU A 10 -8.02 -21.79 -6.83
C GLU A 10 -7.81 -20.29 -7.06
N PHE A 11 -8.70 -19.41 -6.59
CA PHE A 11 -8.52 -17.96 -6.72
C PHE A 11 -7.40 -17.45 -5.82
N LYS A 12 -7.24 -18.05 -4.62
CA LYS A 12 -6.11 -17.75 -3.73
C LYS A 12 -4.79 -18.28 -4.29
N GLU A 13 -4.78 -19.46 -4.90
CA GLU A 13 -3.61 -20.00 -5.59
C GLU A 13 -3.23 -19.15 -6.81
N ARG A 14 -4.19 -18.72 -7.65
CA ARG A 14 -3.92 -17.83 -8.80
C ARG A 14 -3.33 -16.47 -8.39
N ILE A 15 -3.77 -15.88 -7.27
CA ILE A 15 -3.14 -14.66 -6.70
C ILE A 15 -1.68 -14.90 -6.28
N SER A 16 -1.36 -16.12 -5.84
CA SER A 16 0.00 -16.50 -5.44
C SER A 16 0.90 -16.90 -6.60
N THR A 17 0.32 -17.40 -7.71
CA THR A 17 1.04 -17.87 -8.90
C THR A 17 1.06 -16.88 -10.06
N MET A 18 0.38 -15.72 -9.97
CA MET A 18 0.64 -14.61 -10.88
C MET A 18 2.09 -14.20 -10.70
N SER A 19 2.90 -14.75 -11.62
CA SER A 19 4.31 -14.53 -11.78
C SER A 19 4.58 -13.05 -11.60
N THR A 20 5.39 -12.76 -10.59
CA THR A 20 6.18 -11.56 -10.52
C THR A 20 6.91 -11.43 -11.85
N ASN A 21 6.37 -10.63 -12.76
CA ASN A 21 7.26 -9.88 -13.63
C ASN A 21 8.10 -9.06 -12.66
N ASP A 22 9.32 -9.51 -12.38
CA ASP A 22 10.24 -8.98 -11.36
C ASP A 22 10.53 -7.47 -11.55
N ALA A 23 10.10 -6.89 -12.68
CA ALA A 23 10.15 -5.47 -12.97
C ALA A 23 9.05 -4.61 -12.30
N LEU A 24 7.89 -5.16 -11.91
CA LEU A 24 6.73 -4.39 -11.44
C LEU A 24 6.13 -5.00 -10.16
N GLN A 25 6.72 -4.65 -9.01
CA GLN A 25 6.28 -5.13 -7.69
C GLN A 25 4.95 -4.49 -7.26
N ILE A 26 3.82 -5.13 -7.52
CA ILE A 26 2.50 -4.69 -7.03
C ILE A 26 2.27 -5.24 -5.61
N SER A 27 2.24 -4.36 -4.61
CA SER A 27 2.13 -4.72 -3.19
C SER A 27 0.69 -4.85 -2.69
N SER A 28 -0.25 -4.11 -3.27
CA SER A 28 -1.64 -4.06 -2.80
C SER A 28 -2.44 -5.30 -3.18
N VAL A 29 -3.09 -5.93 -2.20
CA VAL A 29 -4.01 -7.06 -2.42
C VAL A 29 -5.21 -6.64 -3.30
N GLY A 30 -5.68 -5.40 -3.15
CA GLY A 30 -6.75 -4.85 -3.99
C GLY A 30 -6.31 -4.73 -5.46
N ALA A 31 -5.12 -4.20 -5.70
CA ALA A 31 -4.53 -4.10 -7.04
C ALA A 31 -4.36 -5.47 -7.70
N LYS A 32 -3.85 -6.45 -6.96
CA LYS A 32 -3.72 -7.83 -7.45
C LYS A 32 -5.07 -8.44 -7.85
N ARG A 33 -6.13 -8.19 -7.08
CA ARG A 33 -7.48 -8.66 -7.41
C ARG A 33 -8.02 -8.03 -8.68
N ILE A 34 -7.84 -6.72 -8.86
CA ILE A 34 -8.25 -6.01 -10.07
C ILE A 34 -7.54 -6.62 -11.28
N LEU A 35 -6.22 -6.78 -11.22
CA LEU A 35 -5.46 -7.39 -12.30
C LEU A 35 -5.85 -8.84 -12.60
N CYS A 36 -6.13 -9.65 -11.57
CA CYS A 36 -6.65 -11.01 -11.77
C CYS A 36 -7.99 -11.01 -12.52
N ILE A 37 -8.91 -10.11 -12.16
CA ILE A 37 -10.20 -9.99 -12.84
C ILE A 37 -10.01 -9.57 -14.30
N LEU A 38 -9.09 -8.63 -14.56
CA LEU A 38 -8.82 -8.18 -15.92
C LEU A 38 -8.19 -9.27 -16.78
N ASP A 39 -7.25 -10.04 -16.22
CA ASP A 39 -6.65 -11.20 -16.88
C ASP A 39 -7.69 -12.30 -17.16
N GLU A 40 -8.59 -12.56 -16.21
CA GLU A 40 -9.69 -13.50 -16.38
C GLU A 40 -10.67 -13.03 -17.47
N CYS A 41 -11.02 -11.74 -17.49
CA CYS A 41 -11.83 -11.15 -18.56
C CYS A 41 -11.15 -11.28 -19.92
N LYS A 42 -9.85 -11.03 -20.01
CA LYS A 42 -9.07 -11.21 -21.25
C LYS A 42 -9.16 -12.65 -21.74
N LYS A 43 -8.87 -13.64 -20.87
CA LYS A 43 -8.93 -15.06 -21.22
C LYS A 43 -10.31 -15.51 -21.68
N ARG A 44 -11.36 -15.07 -20.99
CA ARG A 44 -12.75 -15.38 -21.38
C ARG A 44 -13.08 -14.82 -22.76
N VAL A 45 -12.70 -13.57 -23.03
CA VAL A 45 -12.91 -12.95 -24.35
C VAL A 45 -12.09 -13.68 -25.42
N GLU A 46 -10.86 -14.09 -25.13
CA GLU A 46 -10.02 -14.86 -26.04
C GLU A 46 -10.65 -16.20 -26.42
N PHE A 47 -11.19 -16.95 -25.45
CA PHE A 47 -11.89 -18.21 -25.71
C PHE A 47 -13.23 -18.02 -26.42
N SER A 48 -14.04 -17.03 -26.02
CA SER A 48 -15.30 -16.72 -26.70
C SER A 48 -15.11 -16.40 -28.18
N LEU A 49 -14.01 -15.74 -28.54
CA LEU A 49 -13.68 -15.44 -29.94
C LEU A 49 -13.23 -16.67 -30.73
N LEU A 50 -12.79 -17.73 -30.06
CA LEU A 50 -12.37 -18.98 -30.68
C LEU A 50 -13.52 -19.98 -30.83
N LEU A 51 -14.53 -19.93 -29.95
CA LEU A 51 -15.66 -20.89 -29.95
C LEU A 51 -16.23 -21.20 -31.33
N PRO A 52 -16.53 -20.21 -32.22
CA PRO A 52 -17.13 -20.50 -33.52
C PRO A 52 -16.25 -21.36 -34.45
N THR A 53 -14.95 -21.44 -34.16
CA THR A 53 -13.95 -22.12 -35.01
C THR A 53 -13.28 -23.30 -34.30
N MET A 54 -13.74 -23.67 -33.10
CA MET A 54 -13.09 -24.68 -32.26
C MET A 54 -13.66 -26.09 -32.34
N ALA A 55 -14.81 -26.28 -33.03
CA ALA A 55 -15.44 -27.59 -33.20
C ALA A 55 -14.44 -28.66 -33.65
N ASP A 56 -13.73 -28.42 -34.75
CA ASP A 56 -12.79 -29.37 -35.34
C ASP A 56 -11.63 -29.71 -34.38
N PHE A 57 -11.17 -28.72 -33.60
CA PHE A 57 -10.11 -28.93 -32.60
C PHE A 57 -10.61 -29.77 -31.42
N ILE A 58 -11.85 -29.52 -30.98
CA ILE A 58 -12.45 -30.24 -29.84
C ILE A 58 -12.76 -31.69 -30.20
N GLU A 59 -13.27 -31.92 -31.42
CA GLU A 59 -13.60 -33.25 -31.91
C GLU A 59 -12.35 -34.10 -32.21
N SER A 60 -11.31 -33.50 -32.78
CA SER A 60 -10.08 -34.22 -33.19
C SER A 60 -9.10 -34.52 -32.06
N ASN A 61 -9.27 -33.94 -30.87
CA ASN A 61 -8.36 -34.11 -29.75
C ASN A 61 -8.94 -35.03 -28.67
N ASP A 62 -8.31 -36.20 -28.49
CA ASP A 62 -8.72 -37.22 -27.52
C ASP A 62 -8.40 -36.85 -26.07
N GLU A 63 -7.50 -35.90 -25.85
CA GLU A 63 -7.13 -35.43 -24.50
C GLU A 63 -8.16 -34.47 -23.90
N ILE A 64 -9.13 -34.00 -24.70
CA ILE A 64 -10.14 -33.06 -24.23
C ILE A 64 -11.19 -33.80 -23.39
N PRO A 65 -11.49 -33.33 -22.16
CA PRO A 65 -12.49 -33.91 -21.29
C PRO A 65 -13.86 -34.09 -21.97
N PRO A 66 -14.58 -35.21 -21.71
CA PRO A 66 -15.90 -35.46 -22.29
C PRO A 66 -16.92 -34.33 -22.04
N ILE A 67 -16.85 -33.71 -20.87
CA ILE A 67 -17.73 -32.59 -20.51
C ILE A 67 -17.56 -31.38 -21.46
N ILE A 68 -16.33 -31.11 -21.93
CA ILE A 68 -16.09 -30.03 -22.90
C ILE A 68 -16.63 -30.43 -24.27
N LYS A 69 -16.48 -31.70 -24.66
CA LYS A 69 -17.01 -32.21 -25.93
C LYS A 69 -18.55 -32.14 -25.97
N GLU A 70 -19.21 -32.46 -24.86
CA GLU A 70 -20.66 -32.35 -24.70
C GLU A 70 -21.14 -30.89 -24.82
N TYR A 71 -20.58 -29.98 -24.01
CA TYR A 71 -20.92 -28.55 -24.10
C TYR A 71 -20.61 -27.94 -25.47
N SER A 72 -19.53 -28.36 -26.13
CA SER A 72 -19.18 -27.91 -27.48
C SER A 72 -20.17 -28.40 -28.52
N ALA A 73 -20.60 -29.66 -28.46
CA ALA A 73 -21.59 -30.23 -29.36
C ALA A 73 -22.96 -29.55 -29.19
N GLU A 74 -23.42 -29.33 -27.95
CA GLU A 74 -24.65 -28.59 -27.66
C GLU A 74 -24.57 -27.15 -28.16
N PHE A 75 -23.48 -26.44 -27.86
CA PHE A 75 -23.27 -25.07 -28.31
C PHE A 75 -23.34 -24.96 -29.84
N HIS A 76 -22.66 -25.85 -30.57
CA HIS A 76 -22.67 -25.81 -32.03
C HIS A 76 -24.00 -26.22 -32.65
N ALA A 77 -24.76 -27.14 -32.03
CA ALA A 77 -26.11 -27.47 -32.47
C ALA A 77 -27.06 -26.27 -32.36
N HIS A 78 -27.03 -25.58 -31.21
CA HIS A 78 -27.79 -24.36 -30.97
C HIS A 78 -27.33 -23.21 -31.90
N GLN A 79 -26.02 -23.05 -32.11
CA GLN A 79 -25.48 -22.06 -33.05
C GLN A 79 -25.93 -22.31 -34.50
N GLN A 80 -26.01 -23.57 -34.94
CA GLN A 80 -26.51 -23.93 -36.26
C GLN A 80 -28.02 -23.65 -36.38
N TYR A 81 -28.80 -23.96 -35.34
CA TYR A 81 -30.22 -23.64 -35.32
C TYR A 81 -30.47 -22.13 -35.33
N LEU A 82 -29.76 -21.36 -34.50
CA LEU A 82 -29.77 -19.90 -34.50
C LEU A 82 -29.47 -19.34 -35.90
N SER A 83 -28.45 -19.87 -36.56
CA SER A 83 -28.09 -19.49 -37.94
C SER A 83 -29.20 -19.81 -38.95
N SER A 84 -30.00 -20.85 -38.69
CA SER A 84 -31.11 -21.25 -39.54
C SER A 84 -32.35 -20.33 -39.40
N ILE A 85 -32.55 -19.70 -38.25
CA ILE A 85 -33.65 -18.77 -37.96
C ILE A 85 -33.26 -17.30 -38.07
N MET A 86 -31.97 -17.02 -38.31
CA MET A 86 -31.42 -15.68 -38.49
C MET A 86 -31.29 -15.30 -39.98
N THR A 87 -31.49 -14.03 -40.30
CA THR A 87 -31.21 -13.44 -41.61
C THR A 87 -29.70 -13.21 -41.80
N THR A 88 -29.27 -12.95 -43.03
CA THR A 88 -27.86 -12.63 -43.32
C THR A 88 -27.35 -11.39 -42.60
N ASP A 89 -28.26 -10.51 -42.20
CA ASP A 89 -27.95 -9.23 -41.55
C ASP A 89 -27.96 -9.33 -40.01
N GLY A 90 -28.15 -10.54 -39.46
CA GLY A 90 -28.11 -10.79 -38.02
C GLY A 90 -29.44 -10.60 -37.28
N TYR A 91 -30.54 -10.36 -38.01
CA TYR A 91 -31.89 -10.19 -37.44
C TYR A 91 -32.69 -11.48 -37.51
N PRO A 92 -33.69 -11.69 -36.63
CA PRO A 92 -34.60 -12.83 -36.74
C PRO A 92 -35.30 -12.85 -38.09
N LYS A 93 -35.53 -14.05 -38.65
CA LYS A 93 -36.43 -14.23 -39.79
C LYS A 93 -37.87 -13.94 -39.34
N PRO A 94 -38.74 -13.43 -40.24
CA PRO A 94 -40.14 -13.17 -39.88
C PRO A 94 -40.83 -14.40 -39.31
N GLY A 95 -41.45 -14.27 -38.13
CA GLY A 95 -42.15 -15.36 -37.43
C GLY A 95 -41.26 -16.22 -36.52
N PHE A 96 -40.00 -15.83 -36.32
CA PHE A 96 -39.05 -16.49 -35.42
C PHE A 96 -38.50 -15.53 -34.35
N GLU A 97 -39.16 -14.41 -34.09
CA GLU A 97 -38.67 -13.39 -33.16
C GLU A 97 -38.46 -13.94 -31.75
N ASP A 98 -39.48 -14.61 -31.18
CA ASP A 98 -39.40 -15.20 -29.83
C ASP A 98 -38.37 -16.35 -29.78
N ALA A 99 -38.37 -17.22 -30.80
CA ALA A 99 -37.45 -18.34 -30.92
C ALA A 99 -36.00 -17.86 -31.07
N PHE A 100 -35.77 -16.74 -31.75
CA PHE A 100 -34.46 -16.13 -31.89
C PHE A 100 -33.96 -15.57 -30.57
N GLU A 101 -34.80 -14.85 -29.81
CA GLU A 101 -34.40 -14.33 -28.50
C GLU A 101 -34.06 -15.46 -27.51
N GLU A 102 -34.89 -16.50 -27.45
CA GLU A 102 -34.65 -17.68 -26.60
C GLU A 102 -33.34 -18.37 -27.00
N GLU A 103 -33.13 -18.59 -28.29
CA GLU A 103 -31.95 -19.28 -28.80
C GLU A 103 -30.66 -18.47 -28.59
N VAL A 104 -30.73 -17.14 -28.70
CA VAL A 104 -29.62 -16.25 -28.35
C VAL A 104 -29.25 -16.40 -26.88
N MET A 105 -30.24 -16.49 -25.99
CA MET A 105 -30.00 -16.68 -24.56
C MET A 105 -29.35 -18.04 -24.27
N ILE A 106 -29.84 -19.11 -24.90
CA ILE A 106 -29.27 -20.46 -24.77
C ILE A 106 -27.81 -20.47 -25.25
N CYS A 107 -27.53 -19.91 -26.43
CA CYS A 107 -26.17 -19.78 -26.95
C CYS A 107 -25.26 -18.96 -26.01
N GLN A 108 -25.77 -17.91 -25.37
CA GLN A 108 -25.02 -17.12 -24.40
C GLN A 108 -24.72 -17.88 -23.10
N GLU A 109 -25.64 -18.72 -22.62
CA GLU A 109 -25.43 -19.55 -21.43
C GLU A 109 -24.45 -20.69 -21.72
N LEU A 110 -24.64 -21.42 -22.82
CA LEU A 110 -23.75 -22.50 -23.25
C LEU A 110 -22.34 -21.99 -23.52
N SER A 111 -22.19 -20.85 -24.19
CA SER A 111 -20.86 -20.25 -24.40
C SER A 111 -20.17 -19.86 -23.09
N ARG A 112 -20.91 -19.43 -22.06
CA ARG A 112 -20.33 -19.11 -20.74
C ARG A 112 -19.85 -20.35 -20.02
N GLU A 113 -20.66 -21.41 -19.98
CA GLU A 113 -20.28 -22.66 -19.31
C GLU A 113 -19.14 -23.36 -20.06
N LEU A 114 -19.17 -23.38 -21.39
CA LEU A 114 -18.10 -23.93 -22.21
C LEU A 114 -16.78 -23.17 -21.99
N VAL A 115 -16.79 -21.84 -22.01
CA VAL A 115 -15.59 -21.03 -21.72
C VAL A 115 -15.07 -21.26 -20.30
N ARG A 116 -15.97 -21.45 -19.33
CA ARG A 116 -15.61 -21.74 -17.94
C ARG A 116 -14.89 -23.07 -17.82
N GLU A 117 -15.44 -24.12 -18.43
CA GLU A 117 -14.79 -25.43 -18.44
C GLU A 117 -13.47 -25.41 -19.21
N MET A 118 -13.40 -24.71 -20.35
CA MET A 118 -12.14 -24.54 -21.07
C MET A 118 -11.07 -23.80 -20.26
N ASP A 119 -11.43 -22.84 -19.40
CA ASP A 119 -10.48 -22.16 -18.50
C ASP A 119 -9.90 -23.10 -17.43
N ASN A 120 -10.66 -24.11 -16.98
CA ASN A 120 -10.16 -25.15 -16.08
C ASN A 120 -9.05 -25.99 -16.75
N TYR A 121 -9.09 -26.13 -18.08
CA TYR A 121 -8.14 -26.90 -18.88
C TYR A 121 -7.33 -26.01 -19.84
N HIS A 122 -7.04 -24.77 -19.43
CA HIS A 122 -6.43 -23.74 -20.26
C HIS A 122 -5.16 -24.17 -21.02
N SER A 123 -4.33 -25.04 -20.42
CA SER A 123 -3.10 -25.55 -21.04
C SER A 123 -3.35 -26.34 -22.33
N LEU A 124 -4.46 -27.06 -22.45
CA LEU A 124 -4.83 -27.84 -23.64
C LEU A 124 -5.20 -26.93 -24.81
N PHE A 125 -5.69 -25.72 -24.52
CA PHE A 125 -6.15 -24.76 -25.52
C PHE A 125 -5.13 -23.67 -25.84
N GLN A 126 -4.01 -23.60 -25.12
CA GLN A 126 -2.92 -22.66 -25.41
C GLN A 126 -2.40 -22.74 -26.86
N PRO A 127 -2.19 -23.92 -27.47
CA PRO A 127 -1.69 -24.02 -28.84
C PRO A 127 -2.60 -23.34 -29.87
N ILE A 128 -3.92 -23.50 -29.74
CA ILE A 128 -4.89 -22.91 -30.69
C ILE A 128 -5.02 -21.40 -30.50
N VAL A 129 -4.89 -20.91 -29.26
CA VAL A 129 -4.83 -19.47 -28.95
C VAL A 129 -3.60 -18.85 -29.61
N GLN A 130 -2.42 -19.48 -29.49
CA GLN A 130 -1.17 -19.01 -30.09
C GLN A 130 -1.19 -19.08 -31.63
N GLN A 131 -1.81 -20.12 -32.19
CA GLN A 131 -1.98 -20.27 -33.63
C GLN A 131 -2.86 -19.15 -34.21
N ARG A 132 -3.96 -18.79 -33.56
CA ARG A 132 -4.80 -17.64 -33.96
C ARG A 132 -3.97 -16.35 -34.00
N ASP A 133 -3.22 -16.09 -32.95
CA ASP A 133 -2.41 -14.87 -32.82
C ASP A 133 -1.32 -14.79 -33.89
N SER A 134 -0.80 -15.95 -34.32
CA SER A 134 0.22 -16.04 -35.38
C SER A 134 -0.38 -16.00 -36.79
N ALA A 135 -1.57 -16.54 -37.01
CA ALA A 135 -2.18 -16.69 -38.34
C ALA A 135 -2.87 -15.41 -38.85
N VAL A 136 -3.44 -14.60 -37.96
CA VAL A 136 -4.19 -13.39 -38.34
C VAL A 136 -3.30 -12.14 -38.38
N GLY A 137 -2.07 -12.21 -37.85
CA GLY A 137 -1.12 -11.09 -37.82
C GLY A 137 -1.54 -9.91 -36.93
N SER A 138 -2.79 -9.87 -36.47
CA SER A 138 -3.32 -8.91 -35.51
C SER A 138 -4.24 -9.61 -34.51
N LYS A 139 -3.97 -9.43 -33.21
CA LYS A 139 -4.90 -9.81 -32.14
C LYS A 139 -6.23 -9.07 -32.35
N PRO A 140 -7.39 -9.69 -32.04
CA PRO A 140 -8.67 -8.99 -32.02
C PRO A 140 -8.56 -7.71 -31.18
N LYS A 141 -9.02 -6.56 -31.70
CA LYS A 141 -8.85 -5.25 -31.06
C LYS A 141 -9.31 -5.22 -29.60
N ILE A 142 -10.37 -5.96 -29.26
CA ILE A 142 -10.88 -6.06 -27.88
C ILE A 142 -9.90 -6.74 -26.94
N VAL A 143 -9.20 -7.79 -27.40
CA VAL A 143 -8.16 -8.49 -26.64
C VAL A 143 -6.95 -7.57 -26.46
N GLN A 144 -6.58 -6.84 -27.51
CA GLN A 144 -5.50 -5.85 -27.45
C GLN A 144 -5.81 -4.74 -26.43
N TYR A 145 -7.03 -4.18 -26.44
CA TYR A 145 -7.41 -3.16 -25.46
C TYR A 145 -7.41 -3.68 -24.02
N LEU A 146 -7.84 -4.93 -23.79
CA LEU A 146 -7.76 -5.54 -22.46
C LEU A 146 -6.31 -5.73 -22.01
N GLU A 147 -5.42 -6.12 -22.92
CA GLU A 147 -3.99 -6.25 -22.65
C GLU A 147 -3.32 -4.90 -22.37
N GLU A 148 -3.65 -3.86 -23.14
CA GLU A 148 -3.20 -2.47 -22.88
C GLU A 148 -3.72 -1.96 -21.53
N MET A 149 -4.97 -2.26 -21.17
CA MET A 149 -5.56 -1.86 -19.89
C MET A 149 -4.89 -2.59 -18.72
N ILE A 150 -4.63 -3.90 -18.84
CA ILE A 150 -3.85 -4.66 -17.85
C ILE A 150 -2.47 -4.03 -17.66
N ASN A 151 -1.79 -3.65 -18.74
CA ASN A 151 -0.46 -3.03 -18.68
C ASN A 151 -0.49 -1.66 -17.99
N LEU A 152 -1.46 -0.81 -18.35
CA LEU A 152 -1.64 0.52 -17.73
C LEU A 152 -1.94 0.41 -16.23
N GLU A 153 -2.84 -0.47 -15.84
CA GLU A 153 -3.17 -0.71 -14.43
C GLU A 153 -1.98 -1.29 -13.67
N THR A 154 -1.23 -2.20 -14.29
CA THR A 154 0.00 -2.75 -13.71
C THR A 154 1.03 -1.65 -13.47
N GLU A 155 1.21 -0.74 -14.43
CA GLU A 155 2.10 0.42 -14.28
C GLU A 155 1.60 1.36 -13.17
N PHE A 156 0.31 1.69 -13.16
CA PHE A 156 -0.31 2.53 -12.14
C PHE A 156 -0.10 1.97 -10.73
N PHE A 157 -0.44 0.68 -10.51
CA PHE A 157 -0.29 0.03 -9.21
C PHE A 157 1.18 -0.16 -8.80
N SER A 158 2.10 -0.24 -9.75
CA SER A 158 3.53 -0.36 -9.46
C SER A 158 4.16 0.95 -8.96
N LYS A 159 3.70 2.11 -9.46
CA LYS A 159 4.27 3.43 -9.12
C LYS A 159 4.06 3.81 -7.65
N HIS A 160 2.92 3.44 -7.08
CA HIS A 160 2.58 3.78 -5.69
C HIS A 160 3.28 2.92 -4.63
N VAL A 161 3.98 1.85 -5.02
CA VAL A 161 4.61 0.93 -4.05
C VAL A 161 5.76 1.58 -3.29
N LYS A 162 6.51 2.50 -3.90
CA LYS A 162 7.58 3.24 -3.20
C LYS A 162 7.01 4.21 -2.17
N GLU A 163 5.90 4.86 -2.51
CA GLU A 163 5.19 5.78 -1.61
C GLU A 163 4.55 5.03 -0.45
N ASP A 164 3.92 3.89 -0.71
CA ASP A 164 3.34 3.02 0.32
C ASP A 164 4.39 2.43 1.25
N LYS A 165 5.56 1.99 0.73
CA LYS A 165 6.68 1.54 1.58
C LYS A 165 7.16 2.66 2.51
N LYS A 166 7.26 3.90 2.00
CA LYS A 166 7.62 5.07 2.80
C LYS A 166 6.55 5.39 3.85
N ARG A 167 5.27 5.34 3.47
CA ARG A 167 4.14 5.56 4.37
C ARG A 167 4.10 4.53 5.49
N ASN A 168 4.27 3.25 5.17
CA ASN A 168 4.30 2.17 6.15
C ASN A 168 5.48 2.31 7.12
N ARG A 169 6.65 2.75 6.65
CA ARG A 169 7.79 3.05 7.51
C ARG A 169 7.47 4.16 8.51
N ILE A 170 6.86 5.27 8.04
CA ILE A 170 6.46 6.39 8.89
C ILE A 170 5.42 5.95 9.93
N VAL A 171 4.43 5.15 9.51
CA VAL A 171 3.41 4.63 10.44
C VAL A 171 4.03 3.73 11.51
N ALA A 172 4.95 2.84 11.13
CA ALA A 172 5.66 1.99 12.08
C ALA A 172 6.49 2.84 13.07
N GLU A 173 7.15 3.89 12.59
CA GLU A 173 7.91 4.83 13.42
C GLU A 173 7.01 5.57 14.42
N ILE A 174 5.84 6.05 13.98
CA ILE A 174 4.83 6.66 14.85
C ILE A 174 4.38 5.68 15.93
N GLN A 175 4.09 4.42 15.57
CA GLN A 175 3.67 3.41 16.54
C GLN A 175 4.76 3.10 17.57
N THR A 176 6.04 3.05 17.14
CA THR A 176 7.15 2.87 18.08
C THR A 176 7.30 4.07 19.02
N MET A 177 7.16 5.28 18.52
CA MET A 177 7.16 6.51 19.31
C MET A 177 6.01 6.56 20.32
N GLU A 178 4.80 6.18 19.92
CA GLU A 178 3.65 6.10 20.82
C GLU A 178 3.89 5.11 21.97
N LYS A 179 4.50 3.96 21.66
CA LYS A 179 4.86 2.97 22.69
C LYS A 179 5.89 3.54 23.67
N ILE A 180 6.96 4.14 23.17
CA ILE A 180 8.00 4.77 23.99
C ILE A 180 7.41 5.90 24.86
N ASN A 181 6.57 6.76 24.27
CA ASN A 181 5.91 7.83 25.01
C ASN A 181 5.00 7.29 26.11
N LYS A 182 4.29 6.20 25.87
CA LYS A 182 3.45 5.55 26.89
C LYS A 182 4.29 5.01 28.05
N GLU A 183 5.41 4.36 27.76
CA GLU A 183 6.37 3.89 28.77
C GLU A 183 6.93 5.07 29.60
N HIS A 184 7.28 6.19 28.95
CA HIS A 184 7.72 7.40 29.66
C HIS A 184 6.63 8.00 30.56
N ILE A 185 5.38 8.05 30.09
CA ILE A 185 4.25 8.53 30.90
C ILE A 185 4.07 7.65 32.14
N ASP A 186 4.19 6.33 32.00
CA ASP A 186 4.05 5.41 33.12
C ASP A 186 5.19 5.56 34.14
N VAL A 187 6.44 5.76 33.68
CA VAL A 187 7.58 6.07 34.55
C VAL A 187 7.37 7.39 35.30
N LEU A 188 6.87 8.42 34.61
CA LEU A 188 6.59 9.72 35.24
C LEU A 188 5.49 9.60 36.30
N LYS A 189 4.42 8.84 36.03
CA LYS A 189 3.37 8.56 37.02
C LYS A 189 3.92 7.84 38.24
N GLN A 190 4.78 6.84 38.06
CA GLN A 190 5.42 6.14 39.18
C GLN A 190 6.30 7.07 40.01
N LYS A 191 7.11 7.92 39.37
CA LYS A 191 7.93 8.93 40.06
C LYS A 191 7.09 9.94 40.83
N ASP A 192 5.96 10.37 40.27
CA ASP A 192 5.07 11.33 40.94
C ASP A 192 4.41 10.72 42.19
N ILE A 193 3.97 9.45 42.10
CA ILE A 193 3.49 8.69 43.26
C ILE A 193 4.57 8.56 44.33
N GLN A 194 5.81 8.25 43.92
CA GLN A 194 6.93 8.10 44.85
C GLN A 194 7.26 9.43 45.53
N LEU A 195 7.36 10.53 44.78
CA LEU A 195 7.62 11.86 45.33
C LEU A 195 6.53 12.31 46.30
N ASN A 196 5.26 12.03 46.02
CA ASN A 196 4.17 12.34 46.95
C ASN A 196 4.28 11.52 48.24
N ARG A 197 4.60 10.22 48.15
CA ARG A 197 4.85 9.40 49.36
C ARG A 197 6.04 9.92 50.17
N GLU A 198 7.14 10.28 49.52
CA GLU A 198 8.32 10.82 50.21
C GLU A 198 8.02 12.17 50.89
N LYS A 199 7.22 13.03 50.24
CA LYS A 199 6.72 14.27 50.85
C LYS A 199 5.87 14.00 52.08
N ASP A 200 4.90 13.09 51.99
CA ASP A 200 4.03 12.74 53.11
C ASP A 200 4.83 12.18 54.31
N ILE A 201 5.84 11.34 54.05
CA ILE A 201 6.73 10.81 55.09
C ILE A 201 7.51 11.95 55.76
N LYS A 202 8.07 12.88 54.97
CA LYS A 202 8.80 14.04 55.50
C LYS A 202 7.91 14.96 56.33
N ILE A 203 6.66 15.18 55.90
CA ILE A 203 5.69 15.98 56.64
C ILE A 203 5.41 15.33 58.00
N ARG A 204 5.11 14.03 58.04
CA ARG A 204 4.87 13.32 59.31
C ARG A 204 6.07 13.36 60.25
N ALA A 205 7.27 13.15 59.74
CA ALA A 205 8.49 13.25 60.55
C ALA A 205 8.65 14.66 61.18
N LYS A 206 8.32 15.71 60.43
CA LYS A 206 8.34 17.10 60.93
C LYS A 206 7.23 17.38 61.94
N GLU A 207 6.05 16.79 61.77
CA GLU A 207 4.97 16.87 62.75
C GLU A 207 5.35 16.19 64.08
N GLU A 208 6.01 15.02 64.02
CA GLU A 208 6.53 14.31 65.19
C GLU A 208 7.63 15.11 65.93
N GLU A 209 8.57 15.70 65.20
CA GLU A 209 9.59 16.61 65.78
C GLU A 209 8.94 17.80 66.49
N LEU A 210 7.93 18.41 65.87
CA LEU A 210 7.22 19.57 66.41
C LEU A 210 6.46 19.20 67.68
N ASP A 211 5.81 18.04 67.72
CA ASP A 211 5.14 17.55 68.92
C ASP A 211 6.12 17.18 70.05
N SER A 212 7.31 16.66 69.71
CA SER A 212 8.40 16.47 70.68
C SER A 212 8.85 17.79 71.30
N LEU A 213 9.09 18.82 70.47
CA LEU A 213 9.47 20.16 70.94
C LEU A 213 8.39 20.81 71.80
N LYS A 214 7.11 20.65 71.45
CA LYS A 214 6.00 21.12 72.29
C LYS A 214 6.03 20.46 73.67
N LYS A 215 6.26 19.14 73.75
CA LYS A 215 6.37 18.42 75.03
C LYS A 215 7.54 18.93 75.86
N GLN A 216 8.72 19.12 75.24
CA GLN A 216 9.89 19.69 75.91
C GLN A 216 9.63 21.12 76.42
N LEU A 217 8.93 21.95 75.65
CA LEU A 217 8.61 23.32 76.04
C LEU A 217 7.63 23.39 77.21
N VAL A 218 6.64 22.48 77.26
CA VAL A 218 5.75 22.33 78.42
C VAL A 218 6.53 21.88 79.66
N GLN A 219 7.47 20.94 79.49
CA GLN A 219 8.32 20.47 80.57
C GLN A 219 9.26 21.58 81.09
N ALA A 220 9.90 22.35 80.20
CA ALA A 220 10.73 23.49 80.57
C ALA A 220 9.95 24.57 81.32
N ARG A 221 8.73 24.90 80.87
CA ARG A 221 7.83 25.82 81.58
C ARG A 221 7.43 25.35 82.97
N SER A 222 7.45 24.04 83.22
CA SER A 222 7.16 23.46 84.55
C SER A 222 8.37 23.41 85.49
N MET A 223 9.59 23.68 85.00
CA MET A 223 10.84 23.59 85.76
C MET A 223 11.42 24.96 86.18
N GLU A 224 10.72 26.07 85.96
CA GLU A 224 11.17 27.40 86.43
C GLU A 224 10.98 27.55 87.96
N VAL A 225 11.98 27.10 88.72
CA VAL A 225 12.17 27.35 90.17
C VAL A 225 13.56 28.02 90.35
N PRO A 226 13.72 29.03 91.22
CA PRO A 226 14.95 29.79 91.29
C PRO A 226 16.02 29.03 92.09
N ILE A 227 17.20 28.86 91.49
CA ILE A 227 18.38 28.27 92.12
C ILE A 227 19.20 29.41 92.74
N ASN A 228 19.30 29.38 94.08
CA ASN A 228 20.15 30.24 94.89
C ASN A 228 21.37 29.45 95.41
N THR A 229 22.43 30.22 95.68
CA THR A 229 23.58 29.96 96.57
C THR A 229 24.65 28.95 96.15
N GLU A 230 25.73 29.52 95.60
CA GLU A 230 27.13 29.52 96.09
C GLU A 230 27.61 28.54 97.18
N GLU A 231 28.90 28.24 97.01
CA GLU A 231 29.92 27.83 97.98
C GLU A 231 29.95 26.38 98.46
N THR A 232 30.90 25.61 97.91
CA THR A 232 32.12 25.20 98.63
C THR A 232 32.98 24.31 97.72
N LYS A 233 34.28 24.22 98.04
CA LYS A 233 35.21 23.08 97.85
C LYS A 233 36.40 23.30 96.91
N GLU A 234 37.42 23.98 97.42
CA GLU A 234 38.76 24.08 96.81
C GLU A 234 39.51 22.73 96.73
N ASP A 235 39.13 21.71 97.50
CA ASP A 235 39.77 20.37 97.42
C ASP A 235 39.08 19.39 96.43
N GLU A 236 37.81 19.62 96.07
CA GLU A 236 37.19 18.93 94.91
C GLU A 236 37.66 19.56 93.59
N ILE A 237 38.03 20.84 93.59
CA ILE A 237 38.52 21.54 92.40
C ILE A 237 39.80 20.90 91.83
N VAL A 238 40.75 20.44 92.66
CA VAL A 238 42.01 19.85 92.14
C VAL A 238 41.78 18.47 91.52
N SER A 239 40.97 17.61 92.14
CA SER A 239 40.57 16.32 91.56
C SER A 239 39.70 16.50 90.32
N HIS A 240 38.84 17.52 90.32
CA HIS A 240 38.00 17.84 89.17
C HIS A 240 38.81 18.48 88.05
N GLU A 241 39.86 19.24 88.35
CA GLU A 241 40.80 19.83 87.39
C GLU A 241 41.67 18.75 86.71
N GLU A 242 42.11 17.72 87.44
CA GLU A 242 42.80 16.57 86.84
C GLU A 242 41.87 15.72 85.97
N ASN A 243 40.64 15.46 86.42
CA ASN A 243 39.62 14.78 85.60
C ASN A 243 39.22 15.62 84.38
N LEU A 244 39.07 16.93 84.53
CA LEU A 244 38.81 17.87 83.43
C LEU A 244 39.99 17.93 82.47
N LYS A 245 41.25 17.86 82.93
CA LYS A 245 42.43 17.77 82.05
C LYS A 245 42.46 16.46 81.27
N ALA A 246 42.08 15.35 81.89
CA ALA A 246 41.98 14.06 81.22
C ALA A 246 40.84 14.04 80.19
N GLU A 247 39.64 14.50 80.57
CA GLU A 247 38.50 14.66 79.66
C GLU A 247 38.82 15.65 78.54
N PHE A 248 39.48 16.77 78.84
CA PHE A 248 39.91 17.74 77.84
C PHE A 248 40.93 17.13 76.88
N GLY A 249 41.88 16.33 77.38
CA GLY A 249 42.83 15.59 76.55
C GLY A 249 42.15 14.56 75.64
N GLU A 250 41.14 13.86 76.16
CA GLU A 250 40.36 12.88 75.40
C GLU A 250 39.46 13.55 74.35
N VAL A 251 38.79 14.65 74.71
CA VAL A 251 37.99 15.49 73.82
C VAL A 251 38.88 16.12 72.75
N ASN A 252 40.09 16.58 73.07
CA ASN A 252 41.01 17.17 72.11
C ASN A 252 41.55 16.12 71.13
N ASN A 253 41.82 14.89 71.62
CA ASN A 253 42.19 13.76 70.78
C ASN A 253 41.03 13.29 69.88
N GLN A 254 39.81 13.24 70.42
CA GLN A 254 38.60 12.95 69.63
C GLN A 254 38.38 14.02 68.58
N MET A 255 38.46 15.30 68.93
CA MET A 255 38.34 16.43 68.00
C MET A 255 39.39 16.35 66.88
N GLY A 256 40.65 16.02 67.19
CA GLY A 256 41.69 15.81 66.17
C GLY A 256 41.39 14.64 65.23
N LYS A 257 40.83 13.53 65.75
CA LYS A 257 40.38 12.40 64.92
C LYS A 257 39.18 12.78 64.05
N THR A 258 38.20 13.51 64.58
CA THR A 258 37.01 13.94 63.84
C THR A 258 37.37 14.96 62.76
N GLN A 259 38.26 15.91 63.05
CA GLN A 259 38.77 16.86 62.04
C GLN A 259 39.49 16.15 60.91
N LYS A 260 40.33 15.15 61.22
CA LYS A 260 41.01 14.35 60.20
C LYS A 260 40.03 13.54 59.36
N SER A 261 39.05 12.88 59.98
CA SER A 261 37.99 12.15 59.28
C SER A 261 37.19 13.06 58.36
N HIS A 262 36.77 14.23 58.85
CA HIS A 262 36.04 15.20 58.04
C HIS A 262 36.87 15.70 56.84
N HIS A 263 38.17 15.92 57.04
CA HIS A 263 39.05 16.35 55.96
C HIS A 263 39.24 15.26 54.90
N ASP A 264 39.37 14.00 55.31
CA ASP A 264 39.49 12.85 54.42
C ASP A 264 38.20 12.62 53.62
N ASP A 265 37.03 12.73 54.27
CA ASP A 265 35.72 12.63 53.63
C ASP A 265 35.45 13.77 52.64
N GLU A 266 35.85 15.00 52.99
CA GLU A 266 35.73 16.15 52.10
C GLU A 266 36.63 16.00 50.86
N ASN A 267 37.85 15.49 51.04
CA ASN A 267 38.75 15.20 49.93
C ASN A 267 38.22 14.07 49.03
N ALA A 268 37.61 13.03 49.60
CA ALA A 268 36.97 11.97 48.85
C ALA A 268 35.77 12.50 48.03
N SER A 269 34.92 13.32 48.66
CA SER A 269 33.77 13.97 48.01
C SER A 269 34.22 14.89 46.87
N ARG A 270 35.24 15.74 47.08
CA ARG A 270 35.81 16.60 46.02
C ARG A 270 36.35 15.80 44.84
N ARG A 271 36.97 14.63 45.07
CA ARG A 271 37.44 13.76 43.98
C ARG A 271 36.29 13.13 43.21
N LEU A 272 35.21 12.76 43.87
CA LEU A 272 34.01 12.23 43.23
C LEU A 272 33.35 13.29 42.34
N ILE A 273 33.15 14.49 42.89
CA ILE A 273 32.57 15.62 42.16
C ILE A 273 33.40 15.97 40.91
N ARG A 274 34.75 15.99 41.01
CA ARG A 274 35.61 16.22 39.84
C ARG A 274 35.45 15.16 38.76
N LYS A 275 35.30 13.88 39.14
CA LYS A 275 35.06 12.80 38.16
C LYS A 275 33.71 12.98 37.47
N ASP A 276 32.68 13.35 38.22
CA ASP A 276 31.35 13.60 37.66
C ASP A 276 31.35 14.83 36.74
N GLU A 277 32.06 15.90 37.11
CA GLU A 277 32.29 17.08 36.27
C GLU A 277 33.02 16.72 34.97
N GLU A 278 34.09 15.92 35.03
CA GLU A 278 34.83 15.43 33.86
C GLU A 278 33.93 14.58 32.94
N GLN A 279 33.09 13.71 33.50
CA GLN A 279 32.13 12.92 32.73
C GLN A 279 31.06 13.79 32.05
N LEU A 280 30.54 14.78 32.75
CA LEU A 280 29.60 15.74 32.19
C LEU A 280 30.25 16.56 31.07
N GLN A 281 31.49 17.02 31.24
CA GLN A 281 32.24 17.75 30.23
C GLN A 281 32.42 16.90 28.95
N HIS A 282 32.77 15.61 29.11
CA HIS A 282 32.87 14.68 28.00
C HIS A 282 31.53 14.46 27.29
N LEU A 283 30.44 14.34 28.03
CA LEU A 283 29.11 14.17 27.47
C LEU A 283 28.66 15.42 26.69
N ILE A 284 28.89 16.61 27.24
CA ILE A 284 28.62 17.89 26.55
C ILE A 284 29.39 17.94 25.23
N THR A 285 30.70 17.64 25.26
CA THR A 285 31.53 17.63 24.05
C THR A 285 31.02 16.66 22.98
N LYS A 286 30.51 15.50 23.42
CA LYS A 286 29.91 14.50 22.51
C LYS A 286 28.61 15.02 21.88
N TYR A 287 27.74 15.66 22.66
CA TYR A 287 26.52 16.27 22.12
C TYR A 287 26.82 17.41 21.16
N ASP A 288 27.79 18.27 21.47
CA ASP A 288 28.18 19.38 20.59
C ASP A 288 28.70 18.86 19.23
N THR A 289 29.48 17.77 19.24
CA THR A 289 29.97 17.14 18.01
C THR A 289 28.86 16.47 17.20
N GLU A 290 27.93 15.76 17.84
CA GLU A 290 26.76 15.18 17.18
C GLU A 290 25.85 16.26 16.58
N MET A 291 25.58 17.34 17.32
CA MET A 291 24.78 18.47 16.85
C MET A 291 25.44 19.20 15.68
N ALA A 292 26.77 19.39 15.71
CA ALA A 292 27.50 19.98 14.59
C ALA A 292 27.43 19.09 13.33
N ASN A 293 27.50 17.77 13.49
CA ASN A 293 27.36 16.83 12.38
C ASN A 293 25.94 16.83 11.79
N LEU A 294 24.91 16.80 12.64
CA LEU A 294 23.51 16.93 12.22
C LEU A 294 23.25 18.26 11.50
N GLY A 295 23.85 19.36 11.96
CA GLY A 295 23.79 20.66 11.28
C GLY A 295 24.38 20.62 9.87
N LYS A 296 25.52 19.93 9.69
CA LYS A 296 26.13 19.73 8.35
C LYS A 296 25.27 18.84 7.45
N GLU A 297 24.71 17.76 7.99
CA GLU A 297 23.81 16.89 7.21
C GLU A 297 22.54 17.61 6.77
N SER A 298 21.95 18.41 7.66
CA SER A 298 20.76 19.22 7.38
C SER A 298 21.02 20.23 6.26
N THR A 299 22.14 20.98 6.33
CA THR A 299 22.48 21.95 5.28
C THR A 299 22.72 21.28 3.92
N LEU A 300 23.38 20.12 3.90
CA LEU A 300 23.62 19.35 2.67
C LEU A 300 22.32 18.77 2.09
N ALA A 301 21.41 18.32 2.95
CA ALA A 301 20.06 17.89 2.53
C ALA A 301 19.26 19.05 1.92
N MET A 302 19.33 20.23 2.53
CA MET A 302 18.66 21.44 2.04
C MET A 302 19.18 21.86 0.66
N GLN A 303 20.50 21.82 0.44
CA GLN A 303 21.11 22.09 -0.87
C GLN A 303 20.67 21.08 -1.94
N LYS A 304 20.59 19.79 -1.60
CA LYS A 304 20.07 18.75 -2.51
C LYS A 304 18.61 18.99 -2.86
N MET A 305 17.80 19.40 -1.89
CA MET A 305 16.39 19.72 -2.10
C MET A 305 16.23 20.90 -3.07
N GLN A 306 16.97 22.00 -2.85
CA GLN A 306 16.95 23.17 -3.74
C GLN A 306 17.36 22.81 -5.18
N LYS A 307 18.38 21.95 -5.34
CA LYS A 307 18.79 21.49 -6.66
C LYS A 307 17.68 20.70 -7.37
N LEU A 308 17.03 19.78 -6.66
CA LEU A 308 15.90 19.01 -7.20
C LEU A 308 14.71 19.90 -7.58
N GLU A 309 14.40 20.91 -6.76
CA GLU A 309 13.35 21.88 -7.08
C GLU A 309 13.67 22.65 -8.37
N SER A 310 14.94 23.05 -8.55
CA SER A 310 15.41 23.69 -9.77
C SER A 310 15.29 22.77 -10.99
N ASP A 311 15.72 21.51 -10.88
CA ASP A 311 15.63 20.53 -11.97
C ASP A 311 14.17 20.26 -12.37
N VAL A 312 13.25 20.19 -11.39
CA VAL A 312 11.81 20.03 -11.65
C VAL A 312 11.24 21.24 -12.37
N ALA A 313 11.68 22.47 -12.02
CA ALA A 313 11.24 23.67 -12.72
C ALA A 313 11.66 23.65 -14.20
N VAL A 314 12.90 23.25 -14.49
CA VAL A 314 13.41 23.12 -15.87
C VAL A 314 12.66 22.05 -16.65
N LEU A 315 12.34 20.92 -16.02
CA LEU A 315 11.55 19.86 -16.68
C LEU A 315 10.12 20.31 -16.98
N ARG A 316 9.49 21.09 -16.08
CA ARG A 316 8.15 21.65 -16.32
C ARG A 316 8.13 22.62 -17.50
N THR A 317 9.14 23.48 -17.62
CA THR A 317 9.24 24.37 -18.78
C THR A 317 9.45 23.58 -20.08
N SER A 318 10.33 22.58 -20.08
CA SER A 318 10.55 21.71 -21.25
C SER A 318 9.29 20.95 -21.67
N LEU A 319 8.51 20.43 -20.71
CA LEU A 319 7.24 19.76 -20.99
C LEU A 319 6.20 20.71 -21.59
N ALA A 320 6.15 21.96 -21.11
CA ALA A 320 5.28 22.99 -21.67
C ALA A 320 5.63 23.29 -23.14
N GLU A 321 6.92 23.45 -23.45
CA GLU A 321 7.40 23.67 -24.83
C GLU A 321 7.07 22.49 -25.76
N ILE A 322 7.22 21.26 -25.27
CA ILE A 322 6.86 20.05 -26.05
C ILE A 322 5.36 20.03 -26.33
N ASN A 323 4.53 20.35 -25.34
CA ASN A 323 3.08 20.38 -25.51
C ASN A 323 2.64 21.48 -26.47
N GLU A 324 3.27 22.65 -26.43
CA GLU A 324 3.02 23.74 -27.37
C GLU A 324 3.34 23.31 -28.81
N LYS A 325 4.47 22.63 -29.02
CA LYS A 325 4.83 22.07 -30.34
C LYS A 325 3.89 20.95 -30.79
N ARG A 326 3.32 20.18 -29.86
CA ARG A 326 2.46 19.03 -30.17
C ARG A 326 1.00 19.41 -30.43
N ALA A 327 0.50 20.50 -29.83
CA ALA A 327 -0.85 20.98 -30.00
C ALA A 327 -1.30 21.15 -31.49
N PRO A 328 -0.51 21.77 -32.39
CA PRO A 328 -0.89 21.88 -33.79
C PRO A 328 -0.91 20.53 -34.52
N ALA A 329 0.02 19.62 -34.23
CA ALA A 329 0.05 18.30 -34.86
C ALA A 329 -1.18 17.44 -34.51
N ILE A 330 -1.68 17.54 -33.27
CA ILE A 330 -2.91 16.84 -32.84
C ILE A 330 -4.14 17.41 -33.56
N ALA A 331 -4.19 18.73 -33.78
CA ALA A 331 -5.28 19.37 -34.51
C ALA A 331 -5.30 18.91 -35.98
N ASP A 332 -4.14 18.82 -36.62
CA ASP A 332 -4.00 18.36 -38.00
C ASP A 332 -4.36 16.87 -38.14
N GLU A 333 -3.88 15.99 -37.25
CA GLU A 333 -4.21 14.55 -37.26
C GLU A 333 -5.72 14.29 -37.16
N ARG A 334 -6.42 15.08 -36.32
CA ARG A 334 -7.89 15.00 -36.20
C ARG A 334 -8.59 15.46 -37.47
N TYR A 335 -8.10 16.52 -38.11
CA TYR A 335 -8.63 17.01 -39.38
C TYR A 335 -8.44 15.97 -40.50
N PHE A 336 -7.24 15.41 -40.65
CA PHE A 336 -6.96 14.37 -41.65
C PHE A 336 -7.79 13.11 -41.42
N SER A 337 -7.94 12.68 -40.16
CA SER A 337 -8.77 11.52 -39.82
C SER A 337 -10.24 11.75 -40.19
N GLN A 338 -10.80 12.92 -39.89
CA GLN A 338 -12.18 13.26 -40.28
C GLN A 338 -12.37 13.31 -41.79
N MET A 339 -11.40 13.88 -42.52
CA MET A 339 -11.41 13.89 -43.99
C MET A 339 -11.39 12.47 -44.57
N HIS A 340 -10.55 11.59 -44.02
CA HIS A 340 -10.44 10.19 -44.47
C HIS A 340 -11.73 9.40 -44.20
N ILE A 341 -12.36 9.61 -43.04
CA ILE A 341 -13.66 9.01 -42.71
C ILE A 341 -14.74 9.47 -43.69
N ARG A 342 -14.77 10.78 -44.01
CA ARG A 342 -15.75 11.34 -44.96
C ARG A 342 -15.58 10.78 -46.36
N GLN A 343 -14.35 10.69 -46.86
CA GLN A 343 -14.05 10.10 -48.16
C GLN A 343 -14.39 8.60 -48.20
N SER A 344 -14.07 7.86 -47.13
CA SER A 344 -14.41 6.44 -47.02
C SER A 344 -15.92 6.23 -47.06
N LYS A 345 -16.69 7.06 -46.34
CA LYS A 345 -18.16 7.00 -46.35
C LYS A 345 -18.73 7.26 -47.76
N GLN A 346 -18.25 8.28 -48.46
CA GLN A 346 -18.67 8.56 -49.83
C GLN A 346 -18.40 7.38 -50.79
N MET A 347 -17.26 6.71 -50.63
CA MET A 347 -16.93 5.52 -51.40
C MET A 347 -17.89 4.35 -51.11
N TYR A 348 -18.23 4.12 -49.84
CA TYR A 348 -19.20 3.10 -49.44
C TYR A 348 -20.60 3.38 -50.01
N ASP A 349 -21.10 4.61 -49.90
CA ASP A 349 -22.41 5.02 -50.45
C ASP A 349 -22.47 4.81 -51.97
N MET A 350 -21.35 5.07 -52.67
CA MET A 350 -21.24 4.84 -54.11
C MET A 350 -21.25 3.35 -54.46
N LEU A 351 -20.53 2.51 -53.71
CA LEU A 351 -20.54 1.05 -53.88
C LEU A 351 -21.93 0.46 -53.63
N GLU A 352 -22.64 0.94 -52.62
CA GLU A 352 -24.00 0.53 -52.30
C GLU A 352 -25.00 0.92 -53.40
N SER A 353 -24.86 2.13 -53.95
CA SER A 353 -25.62 2.59 -55.12
C SER A 353 -25.38 1.70 -56.34
N VAL A 354 -24.13 1.31 -56.60
CA VAL A 354 -23.76 0.39 -57.70
C VAL A 354 -24.39 -0.99 -57.49
N LYS A 355 -24.32 -1.56 -56.28
CA LYS A 355 -24.97 -2.84 -55.95
C LYS A 355 -26.47 -2.79 -56.18
N THR A 356 -27.10 -1.68 -55.78
CA THR A 356 -28.53 -1.44 -55.96
C THR A 356 -28.91 -1.44 -57.44
N ILE A 357 -28.17 -0.70 -58.28
CA ILE A 357 -28.37 -0.69 -59.74
C ILE A 357 -28.17 -2.09 -60.34
N GLN A 358 -27.11 -2.80 -59.94
CA GLN A 358 -26.87 -4.17 -60.41
C GLN A 358 -28.02 -5.11 -60.08
N ASN A 359 -28.63 -4.98 -58.89
CA ASN A 359 -29.80 -5.76 -58.51
C ASN A 359 -31.01 -5.43 -59.39
N TYR A 360 -31.30 -4.15 -59.65
CA TYR A 360 -32.37 -3.75 -60.55
C TYR A 360 -32.16 -4.27 -61.99
N VAL A 361 -30.92 -4.19 -62.51
CA VAL A 361 -30.57 -4.74 -63.83
C VAL A 361 -30.77 -6.26 -63.87
N ARG A 362 -30.36 -6.99 -62.84
CA ARG A 362 -30.58 -8.45 -62.77
C ARG A 362 -32.06 -8.81 -62.72
N LEU A 363 -32.86 -8.07 -61.95
CA LEU A 363 -34.31 -8.26 -61.89
C LEU A 363 -34.94 -8.02 -63.26
N PHE A 364 -34.59 -6.93 -63.92
CA PHE A 364 -35.05 -6.61 -65.27
C PHE A 364 -34.66 -7.69 -66.29
N LEU A 365 -33.41 -8.16 -66.29
CA LEU A 365 -32.97 -9.21 -67.21
C LEU A 365 -33.66 -10.56 -66.99
N LYS A 366 -34.13 -10.85 -65.77
CA LYS A 366 -34.92 -12.05 -65.46
C LYS A 366 -36.35 -11.97 -65.96
N THR A 367 -36.96 -10.78 -65.93
CA THR A 367 -38.34 -10.55 -66.36
C THR A 367 -38.45 -10.10 -67.82
N ALA A 368 -37.33 -9.75 -68.46
CA ALA A 368 -37.29 -9.33 -69.85
C ALA A 368 -37.78 -10.46 -70.79
N PRO A 369 -38.63 -10.14 -71.78
CA PRO A 369 -39.16 -11.12 -72.71
C PRO A 369 -38.01 -11.76 -73.52
N LYS A 370 -37.89 -13.08 -73.43
CA LYS A 370 -36.85 -13.83 -74.15
C LYS A 370 -37.11 -13.76 -75.66
N PRO A 371 -36.07 -13.53 -76.49
CA PRO A 371 -36.24 -13.46 -77.93
C PRO A 371 -36.76 -14.79 -78.49
N SER A 372 -37.77 -14.71 -79.35
CA SER A 372 -38.38 -15.91 -79.96
C SER A 372 -37.33 -16.66 -80.78
N LYS A 373 -37.16 -17.95 -80.51
CA LYS A 373 -36.24 -18.81 -81.26
C LYS A 373 -36.75 -18.92 -82.71
N SER A 374 -36.01 -18.34 -83.66
CA SER A 374 -36.29 -18.54 -85.08
C SER A 374 -36.12 -20.02 -85.43
N LYS A 375 -37.20 -20.66 -85.90
CA LYS A 375 -37.15 -22.01 -86.45
C LYS A 375 -36.31 -21.97 -87.72
N LYS A 376 -35.09 -22.54 -87.68
CA LYS A 376 -34.34 -22.88 -88.91
C LYS A 376 -35.16 -23.90 -89.69
N LYS A 377 -35.72 -23.49 -90.83
CA LYS A 377 -36.26 -24.42 -91.85
C LYS A 377 -35.07 -25.14 -92.49
N LYS A 378 -35.17 -26.47 -92.57
CA LYS A 378 -34.35 -27.32 -93.45
C LYS A 378 -34.67 -27.01 -94.90
#